data_AF-A0A3L6QSK4-F1
#
_entry.id   AF-A0A3L6QSK4-F1
#
_cell.length_a   1.000
_cell.length_b   1.000
_cell.length_c   1.000
_cell.angle_alpha   90.00
_cell.angle_beta   90.00
_cell.angle_gamma   90.00
#
_symmetry.space_group_name_H-M   'P 1'
#
loop_
_entity.id
_entity.type
_entity.pdbx_description
1 polymer ?
#
loop_
_entity_poly.entity_id
_entity_poly.type
_entity_poly.pdbx_seq_one_letter_code
_entity_poly.pdbx_strand_id
1 'polypeptide(L)'
;MAEVAQRSGPPPSWSDIPWDLAGHVLRLLPACADRAHFAAVCPQWRAAARQLALPPPLPLVALPDGTFYSLPYGKPFRFPGFGCAGYKIAACGSWLVFPRDDGCFLVDPFAGATVELPALSRVRLRPPNAVAKYTTVEGAMGRLCHPYVTWMHLKDMDNVPMIRKLILCSPNLVAAFVGIGRTSQILVCQPGASSWSVRANDPCNIFEDMAFYQEKLYALSHYEDLTVMNIGQHPRTGDPQVSQIGKVIRSDRVVLPLDGICRKKLYLVESRGTLLMVRRKVYLREINDMILAGRSEFEVFEADFKHSQWVNVTALGDDQMLFLGRWCSRAVSASQNGMSGDLIFFLDDMQDVRNYTFEDTSVSVYNMRTSEVSSPLPMVWKHQMIPASWLFPWN
;
A
#
# COMPACT_ATOMS: atom_id res chain seq x y z
N MET A 1 10.84 -2.40 -75.44
CA MET A 1 10.23 -1.56 -74.40
C MET A 1 9.20 -2.41 -73.67
N ALA A 2 9.47 -2.80 -72.43
CA ALA A 2 8.48 -3.37 -71.52
C ALA A 2 8.66 -2.61 -70.21
N GLU A 3 7.75 -1.68 -69.96
CA GLU A 3 7.75 -0.79 -68.81
C GLU A 3 7.14 -1.56 -67.64
N VAL A 4 7.98 -1.90 -66.65
CA VAL A 4 7.54 -2.49 -65.39
C VAL A 4 6.91 -1.37 -64.56
N ALA A 5 5.58 -1.29 -64.59
CA ALA A 5 4.83 -0.40 -63.73
C ALA A 5 4.86 -0.91 -62.28
N GLN A 6 5.87 -0.50 -61.51
CA GLN A 6 5.82 -0.55 -60.05
C GLN A 6 4.80 0.50 -59.56
N ARG A 7 3.58 0.06 -59.27
CA ARG A 7 2.65 0.83 -58.44
C ARG A 7 3.09 0.72 -56.99
N SER A 8 4.00 1.58 -56.56
CA SER A 8 4.21 1.87 -55.14
C SER A 8 3.04 2.73 -54.65
N GLY A 9 1.99 2.08 -54.15
CA GLY A 9 0.95 2.79 -53.39
C GLY A 9 1.57 3.53 -52.19
N PRO A 10 0.89 4.56 -51.65
CA PRO A 10 1.36 5.22 -50.44
C PRO A 10 1.58 4.18 -49.33
N PRO A 11 2.61 4.36 -48.48
CA PRO A 11 2.88 3.42 -47.41
C PRO A 11 1.63 3.25 -46.54
N PRO A 12 1.31 2.02 -46.09
CA PRO A 12 0.14 1.76 -45.26
C PRO A 12 0.19 2.65 -44.01
N SER A 13 -0.95 3.25 -43.68
CA SER A 13 -1.07 4.13 -42.52
C SER A 13 -0.90 3.34 -41.23
N TRP A 14 -0.25 3.93 -40.22
CA TRP A 14 -0.25 3.38 -38.86
C TRP A 14 -1.65 3.27 -38.27
N SER A 15 -2.62 4.03 -38.80
CA SER A 15 -4.03 3.89 -38.43
C SER A 15 -4.59 2.52 -38.79
N ASP A 16 -4.06 1.87 -39.83
CA ASP A 16 -4.49 0.58 -40.36
C ASP A 16 -3.64 -0.61 -39.85
N ILE A 17 -2.82 -0.40 -38.83
CA ILE A 17 -1.94 -1.43 -38.27
C ILE A 17 -2.74 -2.69 -37.89
N PRO A 18 -2.29 -3.88 -38.30
CA PRO A 18 -2.86 -5.15 -37.84
C PRO A 18 -2.92 -5.25 -36.32
N TRP A 19 -3.99 -5.84 -35.80
CA TRP A 19 -4.29 -5.87 -34.36
C TRP A 19 -3.22 -6.63 -33.55
N ASP A 20 -2.60 -7.65 -34.15
CA ASP A 20 -1.51 -8.44 -33.59
C ASP A 20 -0.24 -7.60 -33.42
N LEU A 21 0.14 -6.82 -34.44
CA LEU A 21 1.29 -5.91 -34.39
C LEU A 21 1.05 -4.75 -33.41
N ALA A 22 -0.15 -4.16 -33.42
CA ALA A 22 -0.56 -3.20 -32.40
C ALA A 22 -0.43 -3.78 -30.98
N GLY A 23 -0.84 -5.03 -30.80
CA GLY A 23 -0.65 -5.77 -29.55
C GLY A 23 0.80 -5.95 -29.14
N HIS A 24 1.69 -6.26 -30.09
CA HIS A 24 3.13 -6.36 -29.84
C HIS A 24 3.73 -5.02 -29.39
N VAL A 25 3.39 -3.91 -30.05
CA VAL A 25 3.82 -2.57 -29.64
C VAL A 25 3.31 -2.27 -28.23
N LEU A 26 2.03 -2.53 -27.97
CA LEU A 26 1.42 -2.25 -26.67
C LEU A 26 2.04 -3.03 -25.51
N ARG A 27 2.48 -4.28 -25.74
CA ARG A 27 3.19 -5.10 -24.74
C ARG A 27 4.56 -4.53 -24.37
N LEU A 28 5.17 -3.74 -25.24
CA LEU A 28 6.46 -3.09 -24.99
C LEU A 28 6.33 -1.78 -24.21
N LEU A 29 5.10 -1.33 -23.90
CA LEU A 29 4.85 -0.11 -23.13
C LEU A 29 4.68 -0.45 -21.64
N PRO A 30 5.70 -0.26 -20.78
CA PRO A 30 5.62 -0.63 -19.36
C PRO A 30 4.78 0.35 -18.54
N ALA A 31 4.68 1.61 -18.98
CA ALA A 31 3.99 2.67 -18.26
C ALA A 31 2.50 2.73 -18.58
N CYS A 32 1.70 2.98 -17.53
CA CYS A 32 0.25 3.16 -17.69
C CYS A 32 -0.11 4.35 -18.61
N ALA A 33 0.64 5.45 -18.51
CA ALA A 33 0.40 6.63 -19.35
C ALA A 33 0.57 6.32 -20.85
N ASP A 34 1.61 5.59 -21.23
CA ASP A 34 1.86 5.25 -22.64
C ASP A 34 0.77 4.35 -23.21
N ARG A 35 0.30 3.38 -22.42
CA ARG A 35 -0.84 2.54 -22.80
C ARG A 35 -2.12 3.34 -22.98
N ALA A 36 -2.34 4.36 -22.15
CA ALA A 36 -3.47 5.28 -22.32
C ALA A 36 -3.34 6.13 -23.59
N HIS A 37 -2.14 6.67 -23.87
CA HIS A 37 -1.87 7.40 -25.11
C HIS A 37 -2.05 6.51 -26.34
N PHE A 38 -1.59 5.26 -26.30
CA PHE A 38 -1.81 4.26 -27.34
C PHE A 38 -3.30 4.08 -27.64
N ALA A 39 -4.14 3.91 -26.61
CA ALA A 39 -5.59 3.77 -26.76
C ALA A 39 -6.31 5.09 -27.17
N ALA A 40 -5.62 6.22 -27.10
CA ALA A 40 -6.15 7.54 -27.48
C ALA A 40 -5.92 7.88 -28.96
N VAL A 41 -5.04 7.15 -29.68
CA VAL A 41 -4.67 7.44 -31.07
C VAL A 41 -5.89 7.40 -32.01
N CYS A 42 -6.58 6.25 -32.09
CA CYS A 42 -7.78 6.07 -32.93
C CYS A 42 -8.64 4.89 -32.43
N PRO A 43 -9.88 4.70 -32.95
CA PRO A 43 -10.74 3.59 -32.54
C PRO A 43 -10.12 2.19 -32.72
N GLN A 44 -9.31 1.98 -33.76
CA GLN A 44 -8.65 0.69 -34.03
C GLN A 44 -7.58 0.36 -32.98
N TRP A 45 -6.73 1.33 -32.63
CA TRP A 45 -5.74 1.17 -31.56
C TRP A 45 -6.40 0.96 -30.20
N ARG A 46 -7.50 1.68 -29.92
CA ARG A 46 -8.32 1.46 -28.73
C ARG A 46 -8.92 0.06 -28.68
N ALA A 47 -9.38 -0.46 -29.81
CA ALA A 47 -9.91 -1.82 -29.90
C ALA A 47 -8.81 -2.86 -29.64
N ALA A 48 -7.62 -2.69 -30.25
CA ALA A 48 -6.47 -3.54 -29.97
C ALA A 48 -6.09 -3.53 -28.47
N ALA A 49 -6.07 -2.35 -27.86
CA ALA A 49 -5.76 -2.22 -26.43
C ALA A 49 -6.77 -2.91 -25.50
N ARG A 50 -8.03 -3.04 -25.92
CA ARG A 50 -9.08 -3.73 -25.15
C ARG A 50 -9.09 -5.25 -25.36
N GLN A 51 -8.63 -5.72 -26.51
CA GLN A 51 -8.68 -7.14 -26.87
C GLN A 51 -7.47 -7.94 -26.33
N LEU A 52 -6.35 -7.27 -26.04
CA LEU A 52 -5.19 -7.93 -25.47
C LEU A 52 -5.26 -8.04 -23.95
N ALA A 53 -5.06 -9.24 -23.44
CA ALA A 53 -4.59 -9.44 -22.08
C ALA A 53 -3.15 -8.92 -21.99
N LEU A 54 -2.97 -7.77 -21.34
CA LEU A 54 -1.66 -7.16 -21.13
C LEU A 54 -1.14 -7.51 -19.74
N PRO A 55 0.19 -7.67 -19.56
CA PRO A 55 0.76 -7.71 -18.21
C PRO A 55 0.43 -6.40 -17.48
N PRO A 56 0.18 -6.40 -16.16
CA PRO A 56 -0.04 -5.16 -15.41
C PRO A 56 1.09 -4.14 -15.65
N PRO A 57 0.79 -2.84 -15.85
CA PRO A 57 1.81 -1.82 -15.97
C PRO A 57 2.59 -1.63 -14.67
N LEU A 58 3.73 -0.96 -14.75
CA LEU A 58 4.46 -0.55 -13.54
C LEU A 58 3.59 0.34 -12.63
N PRO A 59 3.79 0.26 -11.31
CA PRO A 59 3.09 1.11 -10.35
C PRO A 59 3.37 2.59 -10.60
N LEU A 60 2.41 3.42 -10.20
CA LEU A 60 2.47 4.86 -10.27
C LEU A 60 2.73 5.42 -8.88
N VAL A 61 3.39 6.57 -8.82
CA VAL A 61 3.43 7.37 -7.59
C VAL A 61 2.29 8.38 -7.64
N ALA A 62 1.43 8.34 -6.63
CA ALA A 62 0.40 9.34 -6.41
C ALA A 62 0.87 10.32 -5.33
N LEU A 63 0.58 11.60 -5.51
CA LEU A 63 0.75 12.65 -4.51
C LEU A 63 -0.62 13.23 -4.11
N PRO A 64 -0.85 13.54 -2.82
CA PRO A 64 -2.09 14.16 -2.34
C PRO A 64 -2.51 15.47 -3.03
N ASP A 65 -1.66 16.16 -3.78
CA ASP A 65 -2.03 17.34 -4.58
C ASP A 65 -2.70 16.97 -5.92
N GLY A 66 -2.90 15.67 -6.18
CA GLY A 66 -3.47 15.13 -7.41
C GLY A 66 -2.45 14.97 -8.53
N THR A 67 -1.16 15.13 -8.25
CA THR A 67 -0.07 14.88 -9.20
C THR A 67 0.30 13.39 -9.19
N PHE A 68 0.47 12.83 -10.38
CA PHE A 68 0.84 11.43 -10.57
C PHE A 68 2.10 11.31 -11.42
N TYR A 69 2.83 10.22 -11.19
CA TYR A 69 4.03 9.89 -11.94
C TYR A 69 4.02 8.43 -12.37
N SER A 70 4.30 8.19 -13.66
CA SER A 70 4.43 6.84 -14.21
C SER A 70 5.88 6.42 -14.19
N LEU A 71 6.22 5.31 -13.54
CA LEU A 71 7.57 4.73 -13.72
C LEU A 71 7.70 4.15 -15.14
N PRO A 72 8.88 4.28 -15.79
CA PRO A 72 10.12 4.90 -15.32
C PRO A 72 10.25 6.39 -15.74
N TYR A 73 9.17 7.13 -15.92
CA TYR A 73 9.20 8.51 -16.40
C TYR A 73 9.07 9.53 -15.27
N GLY A 74 9.89 10.59 -15.33
CA GLY A 74 9.86 11.69 -14.37
C GLY A 74 8.77 12.75 -14.64
N LYS A 75 8.02 12.65 -15.74
CA LYS A 75 7.05 13.68 -16.14
C LYS A 75 5.75 13.54 -15.33
N PRO A 76 5.32 14.59 -14.60
CA PRO A 76 4.06 14.57 -13.87
C PRO A 76 2.87 14.63 -14.83
N PHE A 77 1.76 14.01 -14.42
CA PHE A 77 0.47 14.11 -15.10
C PHE A 77 -0.68 14.14 -14.07
N ARG A 78 -1.90 14.42 -14.53
CA ARG A 78 -3.13 14.42 -13.72
C ARG A 78 -4.23 13.67 -14.44
N PHE A 79 -5.07 12.95 -13.70
CA PHE A 79 -6.26 12.34 -14.27
C PHE A 79 -7.31 13.41 -14.62
N PRO A 80 -7.91 13.36 -15.83
CA PRO A 80 -8.96 14.30 -16.20
C PRO A 80 -10.24 14.06 -15.39
N GLY A 81 -10.93 15.13 -15.00
CA GLY A 81 -12.28 15.09 -14.42
C GLY A 81 -12.41 14.61 -12.97
N PHE A 82 -11.42 13.90 -12.41
CA PHE A 82 -11.56 13.23 -11.10
C PHE A 82 -10.98 13.96 -9.90
N GLY A 83 -10.41 15.16 -10.07
CA GLY A 83 -9.96 15.99 -8.95
C GLY A 83 -9.27 15.19 -7.84
N CYS A 84 -8.33 14.30 -8.18
CA CYS A 84 -7.75 13.34 -7.23
C CYS A 84 -6.85 13.97 -6.16
N ALA A 85 -6.90 15.30 -6.03
CA ALA A 85 -6.27 16.06 -4.97
C ALA A 85 -7.07 15.91 -3.67
N GLY A 86 -6.37 15.85 -2.54
CA GLY A 86 -6.97 15.77 -1.21
C GLY A 86 -7.12 14.35 -0.67
N TYR A 87 -6.66 13.31 -1.38
CA TYR A 87 -6.63 11.97 -0.80
C TYR A 87 -5.74 11.95 0.44
N LYS A 88 -6.13 11.16 1.45
CA LYS A 88 -5.40 11.08 2.72
C LYS A 88 -4.55 9.84 2.84
N ILE A 89 -4.96 8.74 2.22
CA ILE A 89 -4.35 7.39 2.32
C ILE A 89 -4.58 6.65 0.98
N ALA A 90 -3.81 5.60 0.69
CA ALA A 90 -4.12 4.63 -0.37
C ALA A 90 -4.60 3.28 0.21
N ALA A 91 -5.56 2.63 -0.45
CA ALA A 91 -6.26 1.44 0.05
C ALA A 91 -5.70 0.10 -0.45
N CYS A 92 -4.43 0.08 -0.85
CA CYS A 92 -3.78 -0.98 -1.61
C CYS A 92 -4.43 -1.28 -2.98
N GLY A 93 -3.62 -1.31 -4.05
CA GLY A 93 -4.13 -1.44 -5.42
C GLY A 93 -4.33 -0.12 -6.13
N SER A 94 -5.43 0.03 -6.87
CA SER A 94 -5.81 1.24 -7.63
C SER A 94 -6.63 2.26 -6.82
N TRP A 95 -6.94 1.97 -5.55
CA TRP A 95 -7.90 2.74 -4.76
C TRP A 95 -7.25 3.81 -3.88
N LEU A 96 -7.69 5.05 -4.04
CA LEU A 96 -7.32 6.20 -3.21
C LEU A 96 -8.42 6.50 -2.19
N VAL A 97 -8.05 6.80 -0.94
CA VAL A 97 -8.99 7.08 0.15
C VAL A 97 -9.16 8.58 0.34
N PHE A 98 -10.39 9.05 0.19
CA PHE A 98 -10.78 10.44 0.39
C PHE A 98 -11.58 10.61 1.69
N PRO A 99 -11.32 11.67 2.46
CA PRO A 99 -12.10 11.95 3.66
C PRO A 99 -13.50 12.48 3.29
N ARG A 100 -14.47 12.21 4.16
CA ARG A 100 -15.82 12.80 4.20
C ARG A 100 -16.09 13.24 5.64
N ASP A 101 -17.04 14.14 5.86
CA ASP A 101 -17.33 14.76 7.17
C ASP A 101 -17.25 13.80 8.37
N ASP A 102 -17.80 12.59 8.27
CA ASP A 102 -17.76 11.57 9.32
C ASP A 102 -17.16 10.22 8.87
N GLY A 103 -16.62 10.12 7.65
CA GLY A 103 -16.22 8.86 7.04
C GLY A 103 -15.18 8.98 5.92
N CYS A 104 -15.21 8.03 5.00
CA CYS A 104 -14.36 8.07 3.82
C CYS A 104 -15.00 7.35 2.63
N PHE A 105 -14.47 7.62 1.45
CA PHE A 105 -14.82 6.90 0.23
C PHE A 105 -13.55 6.57 -0.56
N LEU A 106 -13.63 5.51 -1.36
CA LEU A 106 -12.56 5.05 -2.22
C LEU A 106 -12.84 5.50 -3.64
N VAL A 107 -11.80 5.96 -4.34
CA VAL A 107 -11.86 6.28 -5.77
C VAL A 107 -10.80 5.49 -6.51
N ASP A 108 -11.21 4.82 -7.59
CA ASP A 108 -10.31 4.25 -8.58
C ASP A 108 -10.21 5.24 -9.76
N PRO A 109 -9.07 5.93 -9.94
CA PRO A 109 -8.91 6.91 -11.01
C PRO A 109 -8.79 6.29 -12.41
N PHE A 110 -8.53 4.99 -12.53
CA PHE A 110 -8.46 4.29 -13.82
C PHE A 110 -9.84 3.85 -14.29
N ALA A 111 -10.63 3.29 -13.38
CA ALA A 111 -11.98 2.81 -13.67
C ALA A 111 -13.05 3.91 -13.56
N GLY A 112 -12.72 5.04 -12.91
CA GLY A 112 -13.71 6.05 -12.52
C GLY A 112 -14.73 5.55 -11.49
N ALA A 113 -14.41 4.45 -10.81
CA ALA A 113 -15.28 3.80 -9.84
C ALA A 113 -15.16 4.47 -8.47
N THR A 114 -16.27 4.52 -7.73
CA THR A 114 -16.31 5.05 -6.37
C THR A 114 -16.99 4.04 -5.45
N VAL A 115 -16.45 3.86 -4.25
CA VAL A 115 -17.01 2.98 -3.22
C VAL A 115 -17.14 3.76 -1.92
N GLU A 116 -18.35 3.86 -1.39
CA GLU A 116 -18.59 4.46 -0.08
C GLU A 116 -18.24 3.49 1.05
N LEU A 117 -17.65 4.01 2.12
CA LEU A 117 -17.38 3.28 3.35
C LEU A 117 -18.20 3.88 4.50
N PRO A 118 -18.54 3.08 5.53
CA PRO A 118 -19.26 3.59 6.68
C PRO A 118 -18.47 4.70 7.41
N ALA A 119 -19.18 5.60 8.05
CA ALA A 119 -18.61 6.60 8.95
C ALA A 119 -17.93 5.93 10.17
N LEU A 120 -16.81 6.50 10.65
CA LEU A 120 -16.14 5.99 11.86
C LEU A 120 -16.93 6.28 13.15
N SER A 121 -17.96 7.11 13.08
CA SER A 121 -18.97 7.27 14.13
C SER A 121 -19.92 6.06 14.22
N ARG A 122 -20.00 5.23 13.16
CA ARG A 122 -20.90 4.09 13.06
C ARG A 122 -20.14 2.78 13.20
N VAL A 123 -19.86 2.39 14.44
CA VAL A 123 -19.11 1.16 14.74
C VAL A 123 -19.93 0.21 15.59
N ARG A 124 -20.15 -1.01 15.08
CA ARG A 124 -20.78 -2.12 15.78
C ARG A 124 -19.75 -2.83 16.66
N LEU A 125 -20.06 -2.93 17.94
CA LEU A 125 -19.19 -3.55 18.94
C LEU A 125 -19.41 -5.06 19.00
N ARG A 126 -18.31 -5.81 19.16
CA ARG A 126 -18.30 -7.22 19.54
C ARG A 126 -17.56 -7.40 20.87
N PRO A 127 -18.23 -7.86 21.95
CA PRO A 127 -19.69 -8.02 22.06
C PRO A 127 -20.45 -6.66 22.05
N PRO A 128 -21.77 -6.64 21.76
CA PRO A 128 -22.54 -5.38 21.64
C PRO A 128 -22.60 -4.53 22.91
N ASN A 129 -22.55 -5.19 24.07
CA ASN A 129 -22.56 -4.58 25.40
C ASN A 129 -21.15 -4.35 25.96
N ALA A 130 -20.14 -4.25 25.10
CA ALA A 130 -18.79 -3.94 25.52
C ALA A 130 -18.74 -2.59 26.25
N VAL A 131 -18.05 -2.57 27.38
CA VAL A 131 -17.79 -1.40 28.22
C VAL A 131 -16.29 -1.35 28.49
N ALA A 132 -15.76 -0.14 28.71
CA ALA A 132 -14.40 -0.01 29.21
C ALA A 132 -14.32 -0.68 30.59
N LYS A 133 -13.57 -1.78 30.69
CA LYS A 133 -13.47 -2.59 31.92
C LYS A 133 -12.41 -2.10 32.90
N TYR A 134 -11.67 -1.06 32.53
CA TYR A 134 -10.42 -0.68 33.16
C TYR A 134 -10.42 0.80 33.51
N THR A 135 -9.81 1.14 34.64
CA THR A 135 -9.73 2.52 35.12
C THR A 135 -8.74 3.32 34.31
N THR A 136 -9.13 4.54 33.98
CA THR A 136 -8.20 5.55 33.53
C THR A 136 -7.48 6.12 34.76
N VAL A 137 -6.17 5.88 34.87
CA VAL A 137 -5.34 6.42 35.95
C VAL A 137 -4.75 7.74 35.46
N GLU A 138 -4.86 8.80 36.25
CA GLU A 138 -4.12 10.03 35.97
C GLU A 138 -2.65 9.82 36.35
N GLY A 139 -1.77 9.82 35.33
CA GLY A 139 -0.32 9.79 35.52
C GLY A 139 0.33 11.12 35.14
N ALA A 140 1.63 11.26 35.41
CA ALA A 140 2.42 12.45 35.07
C ALA A 140 2.42 12.81 33.56
N MET A 141 2.02 11.86 32.70
CA MET A 141 1.87 12.00 31.25
C MET A 141 0.41 11.95 30.75
N GLY A 142 -0.58 12.06 31.65
CA GLY A 142 -2.01 12.07 31.34
C GLY A 142 -2.76 10.78 31.70
N ARG A 143 -3.96 10.63 31.13
CA ARG A 143 -4.90 9.50 31.33
C ARG A 143 -4.32 8.18 30.76
N LEU A 144 -3.95 7.24 31.62
CA LEU A 144 -3.41 5.91 31.28
C LEU A 144 -4.48 4.83 31.48
N CYS A 145 -4.67 3.95 30.50
CA CYS A 145 -5.61 2.81 30.58
C CYS A 145 -4.86 1.56 31.05
N HIS A 146 -5.25 0.94 32.17
CA HIS A 146 -4.55 -0.21 32.73
C HIS A 146 -5.40 -1.49 32.72
N PRO A 147 -4.92 -2.65 32.21
CA PRO A 147 -3.56 -2.95 31.80
C PRO A 147 -3.24 -2.68 30.33
N TYR A 148 -4.25 -2.41 29.49
CA TYR A 148 -4.08 -2.08 28.07
C TYR A 148 -5.23 -1.23 27.51
N VAL A 149 -4.96 -0.51 26.42
CA VAL A 149 -5.95 0.27 25.67
C VAL A 149 -6.80 -0.67 24.81
N THR A 150 -8.10 -0.40 24.70
CA THR A 150 -9.04 -1.12 23.82
C THR A 150 -9.82 -0.12 22.98
N TRP A 151 -10.65 -0.59 22.03
CA TRP A 151 -11.52 0.28 21.24
C TRP A 151 -12.41 1.17 22.12
N MET A 152 -12.91 0.62 23.23
CA MET A 152 -13.78 1.34 24.16
C MET A 152 -13.10 2.55 24.78
N HIS A 153 -11.78 2.52 24.92
CA HIS A 153 -11.02 3.68 25.35
C HIS A 153 -10.79 4.64 24.19
N LEU A 154 -10.41 4.14 23.01
CA LEU A 154 -10.10 4.97 21.83
C LEU A 154 -11.29 5.83 21.36
N LYS A 155 -12.51 5.28 21.39
CA LYS A 155 -13.71 5.98 20.89
C LYS A 155 -14.13 7.17 21.76
N ASP A 156 -13.71 7.19 23.03
CA ASP A 156 -14.11 8.19 24.04
C ASP A 156 -12.98 9.21 24.31
N MET A 157 -11.84 9.10 23.61
CA MET A 157 -10.74 10.07 23.70
C MET A 157 -11.11 11.36 22.97
N ASP A 158 -10.60 12.51 23.45
CA ASP A 158 -10.84 13.83 22.86
C ASP A 158 -10.40 13.95 21.38
N ASN A 159 -9.54 13.03 20.91
CA ASN A 159 -9.09 12.97 19.53
C ASN A 159 -9.92 11.94 18.74
N VAL A 160 -10.44 12.37 17.59
CA VAL A 160 -11.13 11.46 16.65
C VAL A 160 -10.15 10.41 16.12
N PRO A 161 -10.43 9.11 16.28
CA PRO A 161 -9.55 8.07 15.77
C PRO A 161 -9.51 8.13 14.24
N MET A 162 -8.31 8.02 13.68
CA MET A 162 -8.09 8.14 12.23
C MET A 162 -7.77 6.78 11.62
N ILE A 163 -8.18 6.59 10.36
CA ILE A 163 -7.68 5.47 9.55
C ILE A 163 -6.19 5.70 9.34
N ARG A 164 -5.37 4.68 9.55
CA ARG A 164 -3.90 4.74 9.37
C ARG A 164 -3.43 3.91 8.18
N LYS A 165 -4.16 2.83 7.91
CA LYS A 165 -4.00 1.96 6.74
C LYS A 165 -5.34 1.32 6.44
N LEU A 166 -5.62 1.10 5.17
CA LEU A 166 -6.84 0.44 4.70
C LEU A 166 -6.46 -0.52 3.58
N ILE A 167 -7.10 -1.68 3.55
CA ILE A 167 -7.02 -2.60 2.42
C ILE A 167 -8.41 -3.05 1.98
N LEU A 168 -8.64 -3.08 0.67
CA LEU A 168 -9.79 -3.73 0.07
C LEU A 168 -9.44 -5.21 -0.17
N CYS A 169 -9.81 -6.10 0.76
CA CYS A 169 -9.46 -7.52 0.72
C CYS A 169 -10.20 -8.29 -0.37
N SER A 170 -11.49 -8.00 -0.54
CA SER A 170 -12.39 -8.61 -1.52
C SER A 170 -13.56 -7.65 -1.82
N PRO A 171 -14.42 -7.94 -2.82
CA PRO A 171 -15.61 -7.12 -3.08
C PRO A 171 -16.54 -6.95 -1.88
N ASN A 172 -16.46 -7.84 -0.88
CA ASN A 172 -17.31 -7.84 0.31
C ASN A 172 -16.56 -7.57 1.62
N LEU A 173 -15.25 -7.27 1.57
CA LEU A 173 -14.45 -7.09 2.78
C LEU A 173 -13.43 -5.97 2.61
N VAL A 174 -13.57 -4.97 3.47
CA VAL A 174 -12.58 -3.92 3.74
C VAL A 174 -12.06 -4.10 5.15
N ALA A 175 -10.75 -3.96 5.33
CA ALA A 175 -10.10 -3.93 6.63
C ALA A 175 -9.34 -2.61 6.79
N ALA A 176 -9.37 -2.05 8.01
CA ALA A 176 -8.71 -0.80 8.33
C ALA A 176 -8.03 -0.87 9.70
N PHE A 177 -6.84 -0.28 9.79
CA PHE A 177 -6.25 0.11 11.07
C PHE A 177 -6.78 1.48 11.45
N VAL A 178 -7.45 1.56 12.59
CA VAL A 178 -8.06 2.79 13.09
C VAL A 178 -7.55 3.06 14.49
N GLY A 179 -7.04 4.27 14.74
CA GLY A 179 -6.41 4.56 16.03
C GLY A 179 -5.88 5.98 16.22
N ILE A 180 -5.17 6.18 17.33
CA ILE A 180 -4.60 7.46 17.77
C ILE A 180 -3.12 7.23 18.12
N GLY A 181 -2.24 8.12 17.68
CA GLY A 181 -0.80 7.91 17.81
C GLY A 181 -0.40 6.59 17.16
N ARG A 182 0.53 5.82 17.74
CA ARG A 182 0.95 4.53 17.18
C ARG A 182 0.01 3.36 17.50
N THR A 183 -0.98 3.56 18.35
CA THR A 183 -1.89 2.52 18.82
C THR A 183 -3.11 2.45 17.93
N SER A 184 -3.47 1.25 17.46
CA SER A 184 -4.59 1.05 16.54
C SER A 184 -5.34 -0.25 16.82
N GLN A 185 -6.59 -0.27 16.36
CA GLN A 185 -7.45 -1.43 16.33
C GLN A 185 -7.83 -1.78 14.89
N ILE A 186 -8.15 -3.05 14.66
CA ILE A 186 -8.58 -3.54 13.35
C ILE A 186 -10.10 -3.46 13.25
N LEU A 187 -10.58 -2.70 12.29
CA LEU A 187 -11.99 -2.57 11.94
C LEU A 187 -12.22 -3.22 10.58
N VAL A 188 -13.38 -3.87 10.43
CA VAL A 188 -13.79 -4.47 9.16
C VAL A 188 -15.19 -4.02 8.77
N CYS A 189 -15.46 -3.88 7.48
CA CYS A 189 -16.78 -3.62 6.96
C CYS A 189 -16.94 -4.22 5.56
N GLN A 190 -18.18 -4.29 5.08
CA GLN A 190 -18.46 -4.52 3.67
C GLN A 190 -18.49 -3.16 2.96
N PRO A 191 -17.94 -3.06 1.73
CA PRO A 191 -18.16 -1.91 0.85
C PRO A 191 -19.65 -1.51 0.78
N GLY A 192 -19.97 -0.23 1.01
CA GLY A 192 -21.35 0.27 1.02
C GLY A 192 -22.18 -0.09 2.26
N ALA A 193 -21.60 -0.73 3.28
CA ALA A 193 -22.31 -1.04 4.52
C ALA A 193 -22.62 0.22 5.35
N SER A 194 -23.51 0.07 6.33
CA SER A 194 -23.92 1.16 7.24
C SER A 194 -23.02 1.34 8.46
N SER A 195 -22.21 0.33 8.80
CA SER A 195 -21.35 0.36 10.00
C SER A 195 -20.09 -0.48 9.86
N TRP A 196 -19.00 -0.06 10.51
CA TRP A 196 -17.84 -0.91 10.78
C TRP A 196 -18.13 -1.93 11.88
N SER A 197 -17.35 -3.00 11.95
CA SER A 197 -17.34 -3.96 13.06
C SER A 197 -15.97 -4.00 13.73
N VAL A 198 -15.97 -4.05 15.06
CA VAL A 198 -14.74 -4.12 15.87
C VAL A 198 -14.88 -5.08 17.05
N ARG A 199 -13.80 -5.77 17.39
CA ARG A 199 -13.69 -6.48 18.67
C ARG A 199 -13.36 -5.48 19.77
N ALA A 200 -14.38 -5.10 20.51
CA ALA A 200 -14.35 -3.91 21.36
C ALA A 200 -13.46 -4.06 22.61
N ASN A 201 -13.34 -5.29 23.12
CA ASN A 201 -12.59 -5.61 24.34
C ASN A 201 -11.15 -6.09 24.07
N ASP A 202 -10.82 -6.37 22.81
CA ASP A 202 -9.49 -6.85 22.47
C ASP A 202 -8.46 -5.72 22.63
N PRO A 203 -7.23 -6.01 23.09
CA PRO A 203 -6.18 -5.01 23.22
C PRO A 203 -5.86 -4.35 21.86
N CYS A 204 -5.81 -3.02 21.85
CA CYS A 204 -5.20 -2.30 20.74
C CYS A 204 -3.70 -2.61 20.68
N ASN A 205 -3.13 -2.55 19.48
CA ASN A 205 -1.72 -2.88 19.27
C ASN A 205 -1.02 -1.82 18.40
N ILE A 206 0.29 -1.87 18.37
CA ILE A 206 1.12 -1.07 17.47
C ILE A 206 1.29 -1.87 16.18
N PHE A 207 0.35 -1.71 15.26
CA PHE A 207 0.39 -2.35 13.95
C PHE A 207 1.20 -1.50 12.97
N GLU A 208 2.11 -2.15 12.26
CA GLU A 208 2.91 -1.51 11.21
C GLU A 208 2.27 -1.70 9.84
N ASP A 209 1.88 -2.94 9.51
CA ASP A 209 1.34 -3.29 8.21
C ASP A 209 0.30 -4.42 8.28
N MET A 210 -0.54 -4.56 7.26
CA MET A 210 -1.45 -5.68 7.03
C MET A 210 -1.49 -6.08 5.56
N ALA A 211 -1.73 -7.37 5.33
CA ALA A 211 -1.89 -7.97 4.01
C ALA A 211 -3.04 -8.98 4.03
N PHE A 212 -3.73 -9.08 2.90
CA PHE A 212 -4.70 -10.15 2.67
C PHE A 212 -4.02 -11.27 1.87
N TYR A 213 -3.95 -12.46 2.45
CA TYR A 213 -3.19 -13.58 1.92
C TYR A 213 -3.98 -14.87 2.14
N GLN A 214 -4.14 -15.70 1.09
CA GLN A 214 -4.89 -16.96 1.16
C GLN A 214 -6.24 -16.82 1.91
N GLU A 215 -7.05 -15.84 1.49
CA GLU A 215 -8.38 -15.54 2.05
C GLU A 215 -8.41 -15.13 3.53
N LYS A 216 -7.24 -14.87 4.13
CA LYS A 216 -7.12 -14.46 5.52
C LYS A 216 -6.44 -13.11 5.62
N LEU A 217 -6.85 -12.35 6.63
CA LEU A 217 -6.23 -11.08 6.95
C LEU A 217 -5.09 -11.32 7.94
N TYR A 218 -3.91 -10.80 7.62
CA TYR A 218 -2.74 -10.82 8.51
C TYR A 218 -2.34 -9.40 8.86
N ALA A 219 -1.96 -9.19 10.12
CA ALA A 219 -1.41 -7.93 10.61
C ALA A 219 -0.06 -8.17 11.27
N LEU A 220 0.88 -7.28 10.98
CA LEU A 220 2.24 -7.26 11.49
C LEU A 220 2.36 -6.20 12.58
N SER A 221 2.82 -6.60 13.76
CA SER A 221 3.09 -5.66 14.86
C SER A 221 4.48 -5.02 14.74
N HIS A 222 4.71 -3.93 15.47
CA HIS A 222 6.03 -3.33 15.65
C HIS A 222 7.05 -4.31 16.25
N TYR A 223 6.59 -5.30 17.00
CA TYR A 223 7.42 -6.37 17.57
C TYR A 223 7.62 -7.55 16.61
N GLU A 224 7.20 -7.41 15.34
CA GLU A 224 7.34 -8.44 14.29
C GLU A 224 6.53 -9.70 14.57
N ASP A 225 5.51 -9.59 15.41
CA ASP A 225 4.52 -10.65 15.58
C ASP A 225 3.57 -10.65 14.39
N LEU A 226 3.35 -11.82 13.81
CA LEU A 226 2.33 -12.01 12.79
C LEU A 226 1.04 -12.52 13.44
N THR A 227 -0.03 -11.77 13.24
CA THR A 227 -1.35 -12.11 13.77
C THR A 227 -2.30 -12.36 12.60
N VAL A 228 -3.09 -13.43 12.67
CA VAL A 228 -4.15 -13.74 11.71
C VAL A 228 -5.51 -13.34 12.29
N MET A 229 -6.33 -12.66 11.50
CA MET A 229 -7.72 -12.36 11.82
C MET A 229 -8.62 -13.30 11.02
N ASN A 230 -9.34 -14.18 11.72
CA ASN A 230 -10.41 -14.94 11.12
C ASN A 230 -11.64 -14.03 10.99
N ILE A 231 -12.13 -13.87 9.77
CA ILE A 231 -13.32 -13.07 9.48
C ILE A 231 -14.51 -14.02 9.36
N GLY A 232 -15.47 -13.88 10.25
CA GLY A 232 -16.79 -14.50 10.13
C GLY A 232 -17.81 -13.52 9.58
N GLN A 233 -19.03 -14.01 9.34
CA GLN A 233 -20.15 -13.17 8.95
C GLN A 233 -21.12 -12.99 10.11
N HIS A 234 -21.80 -11.84 10.14
CA HIS A 234 -22.88 -11.61 11.07
C HIS A 234 -24.12 -12.42 10.65
N PRO A 235 -24.71 -13.24 11.53
CA PRO A 235 -25.79 -14.16 11.14
C PRO A 235 -27.04 -13.49 10.53
N ARG A 236 -27.31 -12.22 10.88
CA ARG A 236 -28.50 -11.50 10.40
C ARG A 236 -28.26 -10.56 9.24
N THR A 237 -27.06 -9.96 9.18
CA THR A 237 -26.78 -8.87 8.22
C THR A 237 -25.79 -9.29 7.14
N GLY A 238 -25.11 -10.43 7.28
CA GLY A 238 -24.03 -10.85 6.39
C GLY A 238 -22.73 -10.06 6.56
N ASP A 239 -22.76 -8.92 7.28
CA ASP A 239 -21.60 -8.06 7.47
C ASP A 239 -20.38 -8.84 8.01
N PRO A 240 -19.16 -8.54 7.51
CA PRO A 240 -17.95 -9.17 8.00
C PRO A 240 -17.63 -8.73 9.42
N GLN A 241 -17.15 -9.67 10.24
CA GLN A 241 -16.79 -9.43 11.64
C GLN A 241 -15.60 -10.29 12.03
N VAL A 242 -14.64 -9.72 12.77
CA VAL A 242 -13.49 -10.48 13.28
C VAL A 242 -13.97 -11.47 14.35
N SER A 243 -13.95 -12.75 14.03
CA SER A 243 -14.44 -13.83 14.90
C SER A 243 -13.39 -14.26 15.91
N GLN A 244 -12.14 -14.36 15.48
CA GLN A 244 -11.01 -14.77 16.29
C GLN A 244 -9.72 -14.09 15.80
N ILE A 245 -8.85 -13.78 16.75
CA ILE A 245 -7.51 -13.28 16.50
C ILE A 245 -6.54 -14.34 17.02
N GLY A 246 -5.65 -14.82 16.14
CA GLY A 246 -4.61 -15.80 16.48
C GLY A 246 -3.24 -15.23 16.19
N LYS A 247 -2.26 -15.47 17.07
CA LYS A 247 -0.86 -15.13 16.78
C LYS A 247 -0.20 -16.36 16.15
N VAL A 248 0.28 -16.23 14.91
CA VAL A 248 0.83 -17.34 14.10
C VAL A 248 2.35 -17.37 14.09
N ILE A 249 2.99 -16.21 14.25
CA ILE A 249 4.43 -16.09 14.44
C ILE A 249 4.65 -15.17 15.64
N ARG A 250 5.43 -15.65 16.61
CA ARG A 250 5.93 -14.85 17.72
C ARG A 250 7.38 -14.51 17.44
N SER A 251 7.73 -13.24 17.50
CA SER A 251 9.15 -12.89 17.42
C SER A 251 9.80 -13.21 18.76
N ASP A 252 10.63 -14.27 18.80
CA ASP A 252 11.45 -14.62 19.96
C ASP A 252 12.61 -13.64 20.18
N ARG A 253 12.80 -12.69 19.26
CA ARG A 253 13.84 -11.68 19.38
C ARG A 253 13.35 -10.58 20.29
N VAL A 254 13.92 -10.51 21.49
CA VAL A 254 14.06 -9.24 22.20
C VAL A 254 14.86 -8.33 21.26
N VAL A 255 14.16 -7.63 20.37
CA VAL A 255 14.76 -6.57 19.58
C VAL A 255 15.09 -5.50 20.60
N LEU A 256 16.33 -5.53 21.11
CA LEU A 256 16.92 -4.36 21.76
C LEU A 256 16.57 -3.17 20.86
N PRO A 257 16.08 -2.06 21.42
CA PRO A 257 15.87 -0.86 20.62
C PRO A 257 17.15 -0.68 19.82
N LEU A 258 17.03 -0.64 18.49
CA LEU A 258 18.12 -0.15 17.66
C LEU A 258 18.64 1.11 18.37
N ASP A 259 19.94 1.16 18.66
CA ASP A 259 20.57 2.34 19.27
C ASP A 259 19.98 3.58 18.60
N GLY A 260 19.75 4.67 19.35
CA GLY A 260 18.91 5.82 18.93
C GLY A 260 19.19 6.42 17.53
N ILE A 261 20.28 5.99 16.91
CA ILE A 261 20.79 6.22 15.56
C ILE A 261 20.06 5.37 14.49
N CYS A 262 19.22 4.36 14.79
CA CYS A 262 18.56 3.56 13.75
C CYS A 262 17.06 3.32 14.01
N ARG A 263 16.24 3.51 12.97
CA ARG A 263 14.79 3.32 13.01
C ARG A 263 14.40 2.17 12.09
N LYS A 264 13.57 1.26 12.58
CA LYS A 264 13.00 0.19 11.76
C LYS A 264 11.63 0.56 11.21
N LYS A 265 11.37 0.17 9.96
CA LYS A 265 10.06 0.15 9.32
C LYS A 265 9.79 -1.28 8.87
N LEU A 266 8.55 -1.72 9.02
CA LEU A 266 8.13 -3.07 8.68
C LEU A 266 7.03 -3.01 7.62
N TYR A 267 7.15 -3.87 6.61
CA TYR A 267 6.18 -4.02 5.53
C TYR A 267 5.77 -5.48 5.42
N LEU A 268 4.52 -5.72 5.05
CA LEU A 268 3.98 -7.06 4.84
C LEU A 268 3.47 -7.17 3.40
N VAL A 269 4.03 -8.11 2.63
CA VAL A 269 3.79 -8.22 1.18
C VAL A 269 3.58 -9.67 0.78
N GLU A 270 2.57 -9.91 -0.05
CA GLU A 270 2.40 -11.20 -0.73
C GLU A 270 3.22 -11.22 -2.02
N SER A 271 3.93 -12.32 -2.26
CA SER A 271 4.79 -12.54 -3.42
C SER A 271 4.75 -14.01 -3.82
N ARG A 272 4.19 -14.33 -5.00
CA ARG A 272 4.15 -15.69 -5.59
C ARG A 272 3.58 -16.78 -4.65
N GLY A 273 2.55 -16.45 -3.89
CA GLY A 273 1.94 -17.37 -2.94
C GLY A 273 2.76 -17.56 -1.67
N THR A 274 3.69 -16.64 -1.37
CA THR A 274 4.39 -16.56 -0.08
C THR A 274 4.12 -15.22 0.58
N LEU A 275 4.15 -15.19 1.91
CA LEU A 275 3.98 -13.96 2.68
C LEU A 275 5.33 -13.51 3.22
N LEU A 276 5.76 -12.31 2.82
CA LEU A 276 7.05 -11.74 3.15
C LEU A 276 6.90 -10.57 4.13
N MET A 277 7.73 -10.57 5.18
CA MET A 277 8.02 -9.38 5.97
C MET A 277 9.28 -8.72 5.44
N VAL A 278 9.20 -7.44 5.09
CA VAL A 278 10.39 -6.65 4.76
C VAL A 278 10.69 -5.69 5.90
N ARG A 279 11.90 -5.77 6.45
CA ARG A 279 12.42 -4.85 7.46
C ARG A 279 13.35 -3.84 6.80
N ARG A 280 12.98 -2.56 6.83
CA ARG A 280 13.86 -1.45 6.44
C ARG A 280 14.48 -0.85 7.69
N LYS A 281 15.82 -0.87 7.78
CA LYS A 281 16.60 -0.13 8.77
C LYS A 281 16.99 1.21 8.17
N VAL A 282 16.61 2.30 8.83
CA VAL A 282 16.94 3.67 8.44
C VAL A 282 17.95 4.21 9.46
N TYR A 283 19.19 4.37 9.02
CA TYR A 283 20.26 4.93 9.84
C TYR A 283 20.14 6.45 9.84
N LEU A 284 19.97 7.04 11.00
CA LEU A 284 19.84 8.46 11.24
C LEU A 284 21.23 9.11 11.33
N ARG A 285 21.32 10.37 10.89
CA ARG A 285 22.51 11.21 10.98
C ARG A 285 22.13 12.51 11.66
N GLU A 286 23.00 13.03 12.50
CA GLU A 286 22.80 14.34 13.14
C GLU A 286 23.65 15.37 12.41
N ILE A 287 23.02 16.43 11.89
CA ILE A 287 23.68 17.54 11.20
C ILE A 287 23.04 18.84 11.72
N ASN A 288 23.84 19.72 12.32
CA ASN A 288 23.38 21.04 12.82
C ASN A 288 22.13 20.95 13.71
N ASP A 289 22.11 20.07 14.72
CA ASP A 289 20.97 19.79 15.61
C ASP A 289 19.69 19.27 14.91
N MET A 290 19.77 18.93 13.61
CA MET A 290 18.73 18.24 12.87
C MET A 290 19.08 16.76 12.70
N ILE A 291 18.13 15.89 13.02
CA ILE A 291 18.25 14.47 12.71
C ILE A 291 17.72 14.25 11.29
N LEU A 292 18.57 13.69 10.43
CA LEU A 292 18.27 13.38 9.04
C LEU A 292 18.25 11.87 8.82
N ALA A 293 17.37 11.40 7.94
CA ALA A 293 17.44 10.03 7.47
C ALA A 293 18.66 9.84 6.55
N GLY A 294 19.54 8.91 6.90
CA GLY A 294 20.69 8.49 6.11
C GLY A 294 20.42 7.20 5.33
N ARG A 295 21.39 6.28 5.33
CA ARG A 295 21.34 5.04 4.53
C ARG A 295 20.13 4.18 4.95
N SER A 296 19.47 3.58 3.96
CA SER A 296 18.49 2.51 4.18
C SER A 296 19.11 1.15 3.88
N GLU A 297 18.85 0.17 4.72
CA GLU A 297 19.22 -1.24 4.54
C GLU A 297 17.96 -2.10 4.68
N PHE A 298 17.86 -3.18 3.91
CA PHE A 298 16.67 -4.02 3.88
C PHE A 298 17.02 -5.47 4.20
N GLU A 299 16.16 -6.10 4.98
CA GLU A 299 16.17 -7.53 5.24
C GLU A 299 14.79 -8.08 4.90
N VAL A 300 14.74 -9.19 4.15
CA VAL A 300 13.48 -9.83 3.76
C VAL A 300 13.37 -11.15 4.51
N PHE A 301 12.17 -11.46 4.98
CA PHE A 301 11.87 -12.70 5.68
C PHE A 301 10.59 -13.33 5.14
N GLU A 302 10.61 -14.63 4.91
CA GLU A 302 9.44 -15.43 4.56
C GLU A 302 8.75 -15.96 5.82
N ALA A 303 7.42 -15.96 5.81
CA ALA A 303 6.61 -16.56 6.87
C ALA A 303 6.62 -18.09 6.77
N ASP A 304 7.30 -18.75 7.70
CA ASP A 304 7.20 -20.19 7.87
C ASP A 304 6.09 -20.51 8.87
N PHE A 305 4.89 -20.77 8.33
CA PHE A 305 3.72 -21.11 9.14
C PHE A 305 3.83 -22.47 9.84
N LYS A 306 4.67 -23.39 9.36
CA LYS A 306 4.82 -24.73 9.97
C LYS A 306 5.61 -24.65 11.26
N HIS A 307 6.66 -23.84 11.26
CA HIS A 307 7.53 -23.65 12.43
C HIS A 307 7.24 -22.34 13.18
N SER A 308 6.22 -21.59 12.78
CA SER A 308 5.80 -20.34 13.42
C SER A 308 6.92 -19.30 13.56
N GLN A 309 7.75 -19.15 12.51
CA GLN A 309 8.95 -18.29 12.53
C GLN A 309 9.13 -17.51 11.23
N TRP A 310 9.97 -16.49 11.30
CA TRP A 310 10.44 -15.73 10.14
C TRP A 310 11.77 -16.30 9.63
N VAL A 311 11.82 -16.71 8.36
CA VAL A 311 13.02 -17.26 7.72
C VAL A 311 13.64 -16.21 6.81
N ASN A 312 14.93 -15.90 6.99
CA ASN A 312 15.61 -14.89 6.19
C ASN A 312 15.71 -15.31 4.72
N VAL A 313 15.45 -14.37 3.81
CA VAL A 313 15.53 -14.55 2.36
C VAL A 313 16.60 -13.61 1.81
N THR A 314 17.59 -14.17 1.11
CA THR A 314 18.70 -13.42 0.54
C THR A 314 18.41 -12.88 -0.87
N ALA A 315 17.46 -13.48 -1.59
CA ALA A 315 17.00 -13.05 -2.91
C ALA A 315 15.51 -13.35 -3.08
N LEU A 316 14.78 -12.44 -3.72
CA LEU A 316 13.38 -12.61 -4.10
C LEU A 316 13.23 -13.52 -5.33
N GLY A 317 14.30 -13.61 -6.12
CA GLY A 317 14.37 -14.31 -7.40
C GLY A 317 14.37 -13.34 -8.58
N ASP A 318 14.83 -13.83 -9.73
CA ASP A 318 15.07 -13.03 -10.95
C ASP A 318 13.83 -12.29 -11.50
N ASP A 319 12.63 -12.67 -11.06
CA ASP A 319 11.36 -12.20 -11.62
C ASP A 319 10.45 -11.56 -10.56
N GLN A 320 10.97 -11.13 -9.41
CA GLN A 320 10.19 -10.41 -8.39
C GLN A 320 10.82 -9.08 -8.00
N MET A 321 9.98 -8.05 -7.95
CA MET A 321 10.31 -6.73 -7.42
C MET A 321 9.29 -6.37 -6.35
N LEU A 322 9.71 -5.64 -5.32
CA LEU A 322 8.81 -5.13 -4.29
C LEU A 322 8.67 -3.62 -4.42
N PHE A 323 7.44 -3.14 -4.24
CA PHE A 323 7.12 -1.73 -4.11
C PHE A 323 6.60 -1.51 -2.70
N LEU A 324 7.33 -0.76 -1.88
CA LEU A 324 7.07 -0.59 -0.46
C LEU A 324 6.69 0.85 -0.14
N GLY A 325 5.59 1.01 0.58
CA GLY A 325 5.14 2.29 1.08
C GLY A 325 4.19 2.10 2.25
N ARG A 326 4.02 3.14 3.07
CA ARG A 326 3.25 3.06 4.32
C ARG A 326 1.85 2.52 4.10
N TRP A 327 1.17 3.05 3.10
CA TRP A 327 -0.23 2.75 2.84
C TRP A 327 -0.42 1.61 1.86
N CYS A 328 0.49 1.47 0.90
CA CYS A 328 0.41 0.43 -0.10
C CYS A 328 1.78 -0.19 -0.34
N SER A 329 1.85 -1.51 -0.18
CA SER A 329 3.00 -2.32 -0.53
C SER A 329 2.53 -3.50 -1.38
N ARG A 330 3.28 -3.88 -2.42
CA ARG A 330 2.94 -5.01 -3.30
C ARG A 330 4.16 -5.56 -4.04
N ALA A 331 4.16 -6.85 -4.33
CA ALA A 331 5.12 -7.48 -5.24
C ALA A 331 4.65 -7.39 -6.70
N VAL A 332 5.59 -7.22 -7.62
CA VAL A 332 5.33 -7.13 -9.07
C VAL A 332 6.34 -8.01 -9.81
N SER A 333 5.91 -8.63 -10.92
CA SER A 333 6.80 -9.43 -11.77
C SER A 333 7.79 -8.54 -12.53
N ALA A 334 9.07 -8.93 -12.52
CA ALA A 334 10.14 -8.19 -13.19
C ALA A 334 10.16 -8.43 -14.71
N SER A 335 10.03 -9.70 -15.13
CA SER A 335 10.02 -10.13 -16.54
C SER A 335 8.89 -9.49 -17.34
N GLN A 336 7.71 -9.33 -16.74
CA GLN A 336 6.56 -8.66 -17.33
C GLN A 336 6.82 -7.18 -17.66
N ASN A 337 7.79 -6.58 -16.98
CA ASN A 337 8.15 -5.17 -17.11
C ASN A 337 9.53 -4.95 -17.76
N GLY A 338 10.21 -6.01 -18.20
CA GLY A 338 11.57 -5.92 -18.77
C GLY A 338 12.62 -5.45 -17.75
N MET A 339 12.36 -5.65 -16.46
CA MET A 339 13.23 -5.22 -15.35
C MET A 339 13.94 -6.44 -14.74
N SER A 340 15.03 -6.19 -14.01
CA SER A 340 15.68 -7.20 -13.17
C SER A 340 14.86 -7.42 -11.88
N GLY A 341 14.72 -8.67 -11.45
CA GLY A 341 14.28 -8.99 -10.10
C GLY A 341 15.27 -8.56 -9.03
N ASP A 342 14.96 -8.89 -7.77
CA ASP A 342 15.75 -8.52 -6.58
C ASP A 342 15.86 -7.01 -6.33
N LEU A 343 14.89 -6.25 -6.85
CA LEU A 343 14.77 -4.81 -6.65
C LEU A 343 13.64 -4.48 -5.67
N ILE A 344 13.94 -3.59 -4.72
CA ILE A 344 12.96 -3.04 -3.78
C ILE A 344 12.83 -1.54 -4.04
N PHE A 345 11.73 -1.13 -4.65
CA PHE A 345 11.31 0.26 -4.75
C PHE A 345 10.65 0.69 -3.45
N PHE A 346 11.04 1.83 -2.90
CA PHE A 346 10.46 2.31 -1.65
C PHE A 346 10.25 3.82 -1.67
N LEU A 347 9.23 4.24 -0.91
CA LEU A 347 8.93 5.64 -0.62
C LEU A 347 9.41 6.01 0.79
N ASP A 348 9.55 7.31 1.03
CA ASP A 348 9.86 7.82 2.36
C ASP A 348 8.61 7.91 3.24
N ASP A 349 8.44 6.90 4.09
CA ASP A 349 7.30 6.84 5.00
C ASP A 349 7.52 7.73 6.24
N MET A 350 7.03 8.96 6.20
CA MET A 350 7.05 9.84 7.37
C MET A 350 5.81 9.63 8.23
N GLN A 351 6.00 9.28 9.51
CA GLN A 351 4.89 9.24 10.47
C GLN A 351 5.18 9.94 11.79
N ASP A 352 6.44 10.04 12.21
CA ASP A 352 6.81 10.76 13.42
C ASP A 352 7.47 12.08 13.08
N VAL A 353 6.64 13.11 12.98
CA VAL A 353 6.99 14.53 12.79
C VAL A 353 7.97 15.06 13.86
N ARG A 354 8.34 14.26 14.87
CA ARG A 354 9.18 14.72 15.99
C ARG A 354 10.65 14.33 15.94
N ASN A 355 11.09 13.37 15.09
CA ASN A 355 12.40 12.76 15.32
C ASN A 355 13.40 12.75 14.16
N TYR A 356 13.01 13.04 12.90
CA TYR A 356 13.97 13.27 11.81
C TYR A 356 13.28 13.75 10.54
N THR A 357 14.00 14.42 9.64
CA THR A 357 13.53 14.85 8.32
C THR A 357 14.30 14.18 7.18
N PHE A 358 13.75 14.22 5.96
CA PHE A 358 14.47 13.90 4.73
C PHE A 358 14.75 15.22 4.01
N GLU A 359 15.91 15.38 3.38
CA GLU A 359 16.25 16.59 2.62
C GLU A 359 15.30 16.76 1.42
N ASP A 360 15.10 15.68 0.67
CA ASP A 360 14.26 15.62 -0.53
C ASP A 360 13.55 14.26 -0.58
N THR A 361 12.24 14.26 -0.83
CA THR A 361 11.49 13.00 -1.02
C THR A 361 11.64 12.52 -2.46
N SER A 362 12.04 11.26 -2.62
CA SER A 362 12.21 10.63 -3.91
C SER A 362 11.80 9.16 -3.87
N VAL A 363 11.58 8.57 -5.05
CA VAL A 363 11.56 7.12 -5.19
C VAL A 363 13.00 6.63 -5.11
N SER A 364 13.26 5.68 -4.23
CA SER A 364 14.56 5.01 -4.13
C SER A 364 14.41 3.53 -4.44
N VAL A 365 15.48 2.94 -4.95
CA VAL A 365 15.58 1.52 -5.29
C VAL A 365 16.73 0.92 -4.52
N TYR A 366 16.45 -0.14 -3.78
CA TYR A 366 17.45 -0.98 -3.17
C TYR A 366 17.66 -2.24 -4.00
N ASN A 367 18.89 -2.50 -4.40
CA ASN A 367 19.26 -3.73 -5.09
C ASN A 367 19.73 -4.75 -4.05
N MET A 368 19.00 -5.86 -3.90
CA MET A 368 19.34 -6.87 -2.88
C MET A 368 20.66 -7.59 -3.18
N ARG A 369 21.09 -7.67 -4.44
CA ARG A 369 22.34 -8.35 -4.84
C ARG A 369 23.57 -7.52 -4.49
N THR A 370 23.52 -6.21 -4.70
CA THR A 370 24.65 -5.31 -4.43
C THR A 370 24.56 -4.63 -3.07
N SER A 371 23.39 -4.68 -2.42
CA SER A 371 23.10 -3.95 -1.17
C SER A 371 23.26 -2.42 -1.30
N GLU A 372 23.08 -1.91 -2.51
CA GLU A 372 23.17 -0.49 -2.83
C GLU A 372 21.79 0.14 -2.99
N VAL A 373 21.68 1.40 -2.59
CA VAL A 373 20.51 2.24 -2.84
C VAL A 373 20.87 3.17 -3.99
N SER A 374 20.01 3.21 -5.00
CA SER A 374 20.08 4.16 -6.11
C SER A 374 18.74 4.87 -6.28
N SER A 375 18.76 6.06 -6.88
CA SER A 375 17.54 6.75 -7.31
C SER A 375 17.35 6.40 -8.78
N PRO A 376 16.31 5.62 -9.15
CA PRO A 376 16.11 5.20 -10.54
C PRO A 376 15.85 6.38 -11.47
N LEU A 377 15.40 7.52 -10.92
CA LEU A 377 15.04 8.72 -11.65
C LEU A 377 15.32 9.97 -10.79
N PRO A 378 15.57 11.14 -11.40
CA PRO A 378 15.67 12.43 -10.69
C PRO A 378 14.28 12.94 -10.27
N MET A 379 13.43 12.06 -9.73
CA MET A 379 12.09 12.40 -9.26
C MET A 379 12.19 12.87 -7.84
N VAL A 380 12.50 14.15 -7.70
CA VAL A 380 12.62 14.83 -6.43
C VAL A 380 11.45 15.77 -6.30
N TRP A 381 10.67 15.62 -5.25
CA TRP A 381 9.70 16.62 -4.83
C TRP A 381 10.05 17.10 -3.43
N LYS A 382 9.82 18.39 -3.17
CA LYS A 382 10.14 18.99 -1.88
C LYS A 382 9.30 18.36 -0.78
N HIS A 383 9.93 18.13 0.36
CA HIS A 383 9.40 17.48 1.57
C HIS A 383 8.21 18.20 2.23
N GLN A 384 7.53 19.16 1.57
CA GLN A 384 6.38 19.86 2.13
C GLN A 384 5.19 18.89 2.27
N MET A 385 5.19 18.05 3.30
CA MET A 385 4.05 17.35 3.91
C MET A 385 3.11 16.55 2.98
N ILE A 386 3.54 16.16 1.78
CA ILE A 386 2.72 15.42 0.81
C ILE A 386 3.14 13.94 0.86
N PRO A 387 2.50 13.09 1.68
CA PRO A 387 2.80 11.66 1.73
C PRO A 387 2.42 10.98 0.41
N ALA A 388 3.45 10.59 -0.35
CA ALA A 388 3.29 9.86 -1.60
C ALA A 388 2.76 8.43 -1.34
N SER A 389 2.09 7.86 -2.33
CA SER A 389 1.70 6.45 -2.28
C SER A 389 1.87 5.73 -3.59
N TRP A 390 2.15 4.43 -3.51
CA TRP A 390 2.09 3.55 -4.66
C TRP A 390 0.66 3.28 -5.06
N LEU A 391 0.38 3.42 -6.35
CA LEU A 391 -0.88 3.05 -6.98
C LEU A 391 -0.61 1.96 -8.00
N PHE A 392 -1.29 0.82 -7.87
CA PHE A 392 -1.09 -0.34 -8.73
C PHE A 392 -2.22 -0.39 -9.73
N PRO A 393 -1.95 -0.04 -10.99
CA PRO A 393 -2.96 -0.05 -12.02
C PRO A 393 -3.28 -1.52 -12.34
N TRP A 394 -4.58 -1.88 -12.34
CA TRP A 394 -5.13 -3.18 -12.76
C TRP A 394 -4.66 -4.36 -11.85
N ASN A 395 -5.52 -5.38 -11.67
CA ASN A 395 -5.16 -6.64 -10.99
C ASN A 395 -5.10 -7.77 -12.02
#